data_AF-A0A414KBY7-F1
#
_entry.id   AF-A0A414KBY7-F1
#
_cell.length_a   1.000
_cell.length_b   1.000
_cell.length_c   1.000
_cell.angle_alpha   90.00
_cell.angle_beta   90.00
_cell.angle_gamma   90.00
#
_symmetry.space_group_name_H-M   'P 1'
#
loop_
_entity.id
_entity.type
_entity.pdbx_description
1 polymer ?
#
loop_
_entity_poly.entity_id
_entity_poly.type
_entity_poly.pdbx_seq_one_letter_code
_entity_poly.pdbx_strand_id
1 'polypeptide(L)'
;MINGNLEFTKADFMQFRDLEISLEWHIIQLQELKENYKMRKVDDGIMNIAYMQENVYECNKASLEENISNLTMKLFVIRRTITMCKECVEEKIYLAVSMAVIEGMPYRAISKKIKYSTPQVSRYISQFFTNLECHKAFIKAKEEAVYKLCSAMKKETNETQSERHET
;
A
#
# COMPACT_ATOMS: atom_id res chain seq x y z
N MET A 1 -3.53 -13.62 -0.30
CA MET A 1 -2.28 -13.19 0.35
C MET A 1 -1.71 -14.39 1.05
N ILE A 2 -0.53 -14.84 0.64
CA ILE A 2 0.17 -15.95 1.28
C ILE A 2 1.37 -15.33 2.01
N ASN A 3 1.47 -15.57 3.31
CA ASN A 3 2.54 -15.03 4.17
C ASN A 3 2.67 -13.49 4.09
N GLY A 4 1.54 -12.79 3.99
CA GLY A 4 1.52 -11.32 3.88
C GLY A 4 1.93 -10.77 2.52
N ASN A 5 2.27 -11.62 1.55
CA ASN A 5 2.60 -11.20 0.18
C ASN A 5 1.35 -11.06 -0.68
N LEU A 6 1.33 -9.99 -1.47
CA LEU A 6 0.31 -9.74 -2.47
C LEU A 6 0.45 -10.71 -3.64
N GLU A 7 -0.65 -11.38 -4.00
CA GLU A 7 -0.73 -12.24 -5.17
C GLU A 7 -1.71 -11.68 -6.22
N PHE A 8 -1.57 -12.14 -7.47
CA PHE A 8 -2.47 -11.78 -8.55
C PHE A 8 -3.79 -12.56 -8.45
N THR A 9 -4.58 -12.25 -7.41
CA THR A 9 -5.87 -12.90 -7.17
C THR A 9 -6.96 -11.87 -6.98
N LYS A 10 -8.19 -12.27 -7.31
CA LYS A 10 -9.38 -11.44 -7.08
C LYS A 10 -9.50 -11.05 -5.60
N ALA A 11 -9.30 -12.00 -4.69
CA ALA A 11 -9.45 -11.77 -3.25
C ALA A 11 -8.49 -10.71 -2.73
N ASP A 12 -7.24 -10.72 -3.21
CA ASP A 12 -6.23 -9.76 -2.78
C ASP A 12 -6.48 -8.37 -3.33
N PHE A 13 -6.88 -8.26 -4.59
CA PHE A 13 -7.20 -6.98 -5.20
C PHE A 13 -8.47 -6.38 -4.60
N MET A 14 -9.48 -7.19 -4.27
CA MET A 14 -10.72 -6.68 -3.67
C MET A 14 -10.53 -6.11 -2.25
N GLN A 15 -9.41 -6.39 -1.58
CA GLN A 15 -9.04 -5.79 -0.29
C GLN A 15 -8.46 -4.38 -0.41
N PHE A 16 -8.35 -3.83 -1.62
CA PHE A 16 -7.70 -2.54 -1.88
C PHE A 16 -8.19 -1.41 -0.96
N ARG A 17 -9.51 -1.27 -0.76
CA ARG A 17 -10.08 -0.24 0.13
C ARG A 17 -9.73 -0.47 1.60
N ASP A 18 -9.74 -1.72 2.05
CA ASP A 18 -9.36 -2.08 3.42
C ASP A 18 -7.88 -1.79 3.68
N LEU A 19 -7.03 -2.02 2.68
CA LEU A 19 -5.61 -1.66 2.72
C LEU A 19 -5.41 -0.14 2.80
N GLU A 20 -6.22 0.68 2.10
CA GLU A 20 -6.15 2.14 2.20
C GLU A 20 -6.55 2.64 3.59
N ILE A 21 -7.66 2.10 4.13
CA ILE A 21 -8.11 2.43 5.49
C ILE A 21 -7.05 2.02 6.52
N SER A 22 -6.46 0.84 6.35
CA SER A 22 -5.38 0.37 7.22
C SER A 22 -4.15 1.28 7.14
N LEU A 23 -3.74 1.70 5.94
CA LEU A 23 -2.61 2.62 5.77
C LEU A 23 -2.86 3.94 6.49
N GLU A 24 -4.04 4.53 6.31
CA GLU A 24 -4.43 5.78 6.97
C GLU A 24 -4.38 5.65 8.51
N TRP A 25 -4.90 4.55 9.04
CA TRP A 25 -4.81 4.24 10.48
C TRP A 25 -3.37 4.17 10.99
N HIS A 26 -2.47 3.49 10.28
CA HIS A 26 -1.08 3.38 10.72
C HIS A 26 -0.33 4.73 10.61
N ILE A 27 -0.66 5.56 9.63
CA ILE A 27 -0.13 6.92 9.52
C ILE A 27 -0.56 7.77 10.72
N ILE A 28 -1.83 7.70 11.11
CA ILE A 28 -2.35 8.39 12.31
C ILE A 28 -1.63 7.90 13.57
N GLN A 29 -1.49 6.59 13.75
CA GLN A 29 -0.77 6.01 14.90
C GLN A 29 0.69 6.47 14.99
N LEU A 30 1.38 6.59 13.84
CA LEU A 30 2.76 7.09 13.81
C LEU A 30 2.84 8.57 14.22
N GLN A 31 1.84 9.39 13.84
CA GLN A 31 1.75 10.78 14.26
C GLN A 31 1.49 10.89 15.76
N GLU A 32 0.51 10.14 16.29
CA GLU A 32 0.19 10.09 17.71
C GLU A 32 1.40 9.62 18.55
N LEU A 33 2.15 8.61 18.07
CA LEU A 33 3.37 8.14 18.73
C LEU A 33 4.42 9.25 18.82
N LYS A 34 4.63 10.00 17.73
CA LYS A 34 5.57 11.14 17.67
C LYS A 34 5.15 12.28 18.60
N GLU A 35 3.86 12.56 18.72
CA GLU A 35 3.32 13.59 19.61
C GLU A 35 3.44 13.19 21.08
N ASN A 36 3.10 11.94 21.41
CA ASN A 36 3.16 11.43 22.78
C ASN A 36 4.59 11.33 23.31
N TYR A 37 5.56 11.01 22.44
CA TYR A 37 6.98 10.97 22.82
C TYR A 37 7.54 12.37 23.15
N LYS A 38 7.10 13.42 22.44
CA LYS A 38 7.53 14.81 22.71
C LYS A 38 7.15 15.30 24.12
N MET A 39 6.12 14.72 24.74
CA MET A 39 5.58 15.16 26.04
C MET A 39 6.24 14.49 27.26
N ARG A 40 7.15 13.52 27.08
CA ARG A 40 7.69 12.69 28.18
C ARG A 40 9.21 12.78 28.38
N LYS A 41 9.85 13.92 28.07
CA LYS A 41 11.21 14.17 28.61
C LYS A 41 11.12 14.44 30.11
N VAL A 42 11.10 13.35 30.87
CA VAL A 42 11.10 13.27 32.33
C VAL A 42 12.57 13.46 32.75
N ASP A 43 12.91 14.69 33.14
CA ASP A 43 14.24 15.10 33.58
C ASP A 43 14.41 14.80 35.08
N ASP A 44 14.52 13.51 35.40
CA ASP A 44 14.65 13.07 36.80
C ASP A 44 15.61 11.88 36.92
N GLY A 45 16.83 12.06 36.40
CA GLY A 45 18.05 11.42 36.90
C GLY A 45 18.18 9.89 36.85
N ILE A 46 17.15 9.16 36.42
CA ILE A 46 17.16 7.70 36.31
C ILE A 46 17.45 7.34 34.86
N MET A 47 18.74 7.29 34.52
CA MET A 47 19.26 6.98 33.18
C MET A 47 18.66 5.71 32.56
N ASN A 48 18.14 4.79 33.39
CA ASN A 48 17.51 3.54 32.97
C ASN A 48 16.07 3.72 32.42
N ILE A 49 15.28 4.66 32.96
CA ILE A 49 13.88 4.85 32.55
C ILE A 49 13.80 5.60 31.22
N ALA A 50 14.61 6.67 31.05
CA ALA A 50 14.68 7.43 29.81
C ALA A 50 15.14 6.53 28.63
N TYR A 51 16.16 5.71 28.85
CA TYR A 51 16.66 4.75 27.86
C TYR A 51 15.61 3.69 27.48
N MET A 52 14.87 3.14 28.46
CA MET A 52 13.77 2.22 28.18
C MET A 52 12.64 2.88 27.37
N GLN A 53 12.30 4.13 27.67
CA GLN A 53 11.25 4.87 26.95
C GLN A 53 11.65 5.17 25.50
N GLU A 54 12.92 5.54 25.26
CA GLU A 54 13.47 5.75 23.92
C GLU A 54 13.48 4.46 23.09
N ASN A 55 13.93 3.35 23.67
CA ASN A 55 13.91 2.05 22.98
C ASN A 55 12.49 1.62 22.61
N VAL A 56 11.51 1.75 23.52
CA VAL A 56 10.11 1.40 23.22
C VAL A 56 9.55 2.28 22.10
N TYR A 57 9.87 3.57 22.12
CA TYR A 57 9.47 4.49 21.05
C TYR A 57 10.05 4.09 19.70
N GLU A 58 11.37 3.88 19.59
CA GLU A 58 12.01 3.51 18.32
C GLU A 58 11.55 2.13 17.81
N CYS A 59 11.33 1.16 18.70
CA CYS A 59 10.76 -0.14 18.30
C CYS A 59 9.34 0.00 17.72
N ASN A 60 8.46 0.76 18.40
CA ASN A 60 7.09 0.97 17.92
C ASN A 60 7.06 1.77 16.62
N LYS A 61 7.92 2.79 16.51
CA LYS A 61 8.08 3.60 15.31
C LYS A 61 8.54 2.75 14.12
N ALA A 62 9.59 1.95 14.30
CA ALA A 62 10.09 1.06 13.25
C ALA A 62 9.02 0.07 12.78
N SER A 63 8.25 -0.50 13.71
CA SER A 63 7.14 -1.41 13.35
C SER A 63 6.03 -0.71 12.56
N LEU A 64 5.64 0.51 12.95
CA LEU A 64 4.66 1.31 12.22
C LEU A 64 5.17 1.70 10.82
N GLU A 65 6.43 2.13 10.72
CA GLU A 65 7.07 2.49 9.45
C GLU A 65 7.17 1.29 8.49
N GLU A 66 7.48 0.10 9.01
CA GLU A 66 7.47 -1.15 8.25
C GLU A 66 6.06 -1.46 7.70
N ASN A 67 5.04 -1.37 8.55
CA ASN A 67 3.65 -1.59 8.14
C ASN A 67 3.18 -0.59 7.07
N ILE A 68 3.49 0.71 7.26
CA ILE A 68 3.19 1.77 6.30
C ILE A 68 3.87 1.49 4.96
N SER A 69 5.15 1.11 4.97
CA SER A 69 5.91 0.79 3.77
C SER A 69 5.29 -0.41 3.02
N ASN A 70 4.97 -1.49 3.74
CA ASN A 70 4.35 -2.68 3.18
C ASN A 70 2.97 -2.39 2.55
N LEU A 71 2.10 -1.67 3.28
CA LEU A 71 0.77 -1.28 2.78
C LEU A 71 0.88 -0.37 1.56
N THR A 72 1.76 0.62 1.60
CA THR A 72 2.03 1.53 0.47
C THR A 72 2.47 0.75 -0.77
N MET A 73 3.37 -0.23 -0.61
CA MET A 73 3.82 -1.09 -1.70
C MET A 73 2.66 -1.89 -2.30
N LYS A 74 1.83 -2.53 -1.47
CA LYS A 74 0.67 -3.30 -1.94
C LYS A 74 -0.32 -2.45 -2.72
N LEU A 75 -0.67 -1.28 -2.18
CA LEU A 75 -1.58 -0.33 -2.82
C LEU A 75 -1.02 0.17 -4.16
N PHE A 76 0.27 0.48 -4.21
CA PHE A 76 0.96 0.86 -5.44
C PHE A 76 0.88 -0.24 -6.49
N VAL A 77 1.22 -1.48 -6.14
CA VAL A 77 1.20 -2.61 -7.08
C VAL A 77 -0.20 -2.83 -7.64
N ILE A 78 -1.25 -2.82 -6.81
CA ILE A 78 -2.64 -2.99 -7.27
C ILE A 78 -3.04 -1.87 -8.25
N ARG A 79 -2.87 -0.60 -7.84
CA ARG A 79 -3.20 0.58 -8.69
C ARG A 79 -2.45 0.54 -10.00
N ARG A 80 -1.15 0.25 -9.94
CA ARG A 80 -0.27 0.24 -11.11
C ARG A 80 -0.62 -0.89 -12.06
N THR A 81 -0.89 -2.09 -11.55
CA THR A 81 -1.37 -3.23 -12.33
C THR A 81 -2.63 -2.86 -13.13
N ILE A 82 -3.66 -2.36 -12.45
CA ILE A 82 -4.93 -1.98 -13.10
C ILE A 82 -4.70 -0.89 -14.16
N THR A 83 -3.89 0.11 -13.84
CA THR A 83 -3.56 1.20 -14.78
C THR A 83 -2.89 0.67 -16.05
N MET A 84 -1.90 -0.21 -15.92
CA MET A 84 -1.19 -0.80 -17.07
C MET A 84 -2.11 -1.71 -17.91
N CYS A 85 -3.09 -2.35 -17.28
CA CYS A 85 -4.00 -3.23 -18.00
C CYS A 85 -4.96 -2.49 -18.92
N LYS A 86 -5.12 -1.16 -18.79
CA LYS A 86 -5.97 -0.34 -19.66
C LYS A 86 -5.70 -0.56 -21.15
N GLU A 87 -4.44 -0.84 -21.51
CA GLU A 87 -3.99 -1.02 -22.88
C GLU A 87 -4.06 -2.47 -23.37
N CYS A 88 -4.21 -3.46 -22.48
CA CYS A 88 -4.15 -4.89 -22.83
C CYS A 88 -5.44 -5.68 -22.56
N VAL A 89 -6.48 -5.04 -22.01
CA VAL A 89 -7.82 -5.65 -21.87
C VAL A 89 -8.89 -4.80 -22.53
N GLU A 90 -10.02 -5.44 -22.82
CA GLU A 90 -11.22 -4.74 -23.28
C GLU A 90 -11.67 -3.68 -22.26
N GLU A 91 -12.11 -2.52 -22.75
CA GLU A 91 -12.50 -1.38 -21.92
C GLU A 91 -13.52 -1.76 -20.83
N LYS A 92 -14.53 -2.58 -21.17
CA LYS A 92 -15.55 -3.06 -20.21
C LYS A 92 -14.95 -3.84 -19.03
N ILE A 93 -13.87 -4.61 -19.27
CA ILE A 93 -13.14 -5.35 -18.23
C ILE A 93 -12.35 -4.37 -17.36
N TYR A 94 -11.60 -3.47 -17.99
CA TYR A 94 -10.85 -2.43 -17.30
C TYR A 94 -11.76 -1.57 -16.40
N LEU A 95 -12.89 -1.09 -16.92
CA LEU A 95 -13.85 -0.28 -16.17
C LEU A 95 -14.44 -1.08 -15.00
N ALA A 96 -14.90 -2.32 -15.24
CA ALA A 96 -15.49 -3.14 -14.18
C ALA A 96 -14.51 -3.39 -13.02
N VAL A 97 -13.24 -3.68 -13.32
CA VAL A 97 -12.21 -3.92 -12.30
C VAL A 97 -11.81 -2.63 -11.60
N SER A 98 -11.56 -1.55 -12.33
CA SER A 98 -11.19 -0.25 -11.74
C SER A 98 -12.27 0.22 -10.76
N MET A 99 -13.54 0.11 -11.16
CA MET A 99 -14.67 0.48 -10.32
C MET A 99 -14.86 -0.45 -9.11
N ALA A 100 -14.68 -1.77 -9.29
CA ALA A 100 -14.84 -2.72 -8.18
C ALA A 100 -13.72 -2.64 -7.16
N VAL A 101 -12.47 -2.48 -7.63
CA VAL A 101 -11.27 -2.55 -6.80
C VAL A 101 -10.89 -1.18 -6.24
N ILE A 102 -10.71 -0.18 -7.12
CA ILE A 102 -10.20 1.14 -6.71
C ILE A 102 -11.30 2.00 -6.09
N GLU A 103 -12.47 2.04 -6.72
CA GLU A 103 -13.62 2.79 -6.21
C GLU A 103 -14.43 2.02 -5.16
N GLY A 104 -14.18 0.71 -4.98
CA GLY A 104 -14.92 -0.13 -4.02
C GLY A 104 -16.41 -0.29 -4.34
N MET A 105 -16.82 -0.10 -5.59
CA MET A 105 -18.24 -0.06 -5.94
C MET A 105 -18.88 -1.45 -5.93
N PRO A 106 -20.12 -1.58 -5.42
CA PRO A 106 -20.85 -2.84 -5.49
C PRO A 106 -21.23 -3.15 -6.95
N TYR A 107 -21.29 -4.43 -7.30
CA TYR A 107 -21.47 -4.85 -8.71
C TYR A 107 -22.77 -4.34 -9.32
N ARG A 108 -23.82 -4.13 -8.51
CA ARG A 108 -25.09 -3.53 -8.94
C ARG A 108 -24.92 -2.07 -9.36
N ALA A 109 -24.07 -1.30 -8.68
CA ALA A 109 -23.79 0.09 -9.05
C ALA A 109 -22.96 0.16 -10.33
N ILE A 110 -21.94 -0.71 -10.45
CA ILE A 110 -21.13 -0.85 -11.66
C ILE A 110 -22.02 -1.22 -12.85
N SER A 111 -22.86 -2.23 -12.69
CA SER A 111 -23.83 -2.68 -13.70
C SER A 111 -24.65 -1.53 -14.28
N LYS A 112 -25.16 -0.63 -13.42
CA LYS A 112 -25.87 0.57 -13.84
C LYS A 112 -24.97 1.56 -14.60
N LYS A 113 -23.75 1.82 -14.10
CA LYS A 113 -22.80 2.77 -14.70
C LYS A 113 -22.35 2.34 -16.10
N ILE A 114 -21.97 1.07 -16.28
CA ILE A 114 -21.43 0.56 -17.54
C ILE A 114 -22.49 -0.09 -18.45
N LYS A 115 -23.77 -0.07 -18.05
CA LYS A 115 -24.92 -0.60 -18.81
C LYS A 115 -24.80 -2.09 -19.18
N TYR A 116 -24.25 -2.89 -18.28
CA TYR A 116 -24.19 -4.36 -18.37
C TYR A 116 -24.90 -5.00 -17.19
N SER A 117 -25.39 -6.23 -17.33
CA SER A 117 -26.00 -6.96 -16.20
C SER A 117 -24.99 -7.29 -15.09
N THR A 118 -25.44 -7.41 -13.84
CA THR A 118 -24.58 -7.79 -12.70
C THR A 118 -23.79 -9.09 -12.95
N PRO A 119 -24.36 -10.16 -13.55
CA PRO A 119 -23.57 -11.35 -13.90
C PRO A 119 -22.46 -11.07 -14.93
N GLN A 120 -22.71 -10.20 -15.92
CA GLN A 120 -21.68 -9.80 -16.87
C GLN A 120 -20.55 -9.02 -16.19
N VAL A 121 -20.88 -8.09 -15.29
CA VAL A 121 -19.86 -7.38 -14.47
C VAL A 121 -19.01 -8.37 -13.69
N SER A 122 -19.64 -9.32 -12.99
CA SER A 122 -18.90 -10.35 -12.25
C SER A 122 -17.99 -11.17 -13.16
N ARG A 123 -18.45 -11.53 -14.36
CA ARG A 123 -17.65 -12.25 -15.35
C ARG A 123 -16.46 -11.42 -15.85
N TYR A 124 -16.66 -10.14 -16.14
CA TYR A 124 -15.58 -9.24 -16.55
C TYR A 124 -14.50 -9.11 -15.47
N ILE A 125 -14.89 -8.94 -14.21
CA ILE A 125 -13.95 -8.91 -13.08
C ILE A 125 -13.19 -10.23 -13.00
N SER A 126 -13.86 -11.37 -13.08
CA SER A 126 -13.17 -12.68 -13.04
C SER A 126 -12.22 -12.87 -14.23
N GLN A 127 -12.59 -12.43 -15.43
CA GLN A 127 -11.76 -12.53 -16.63
C GLN A 127 -10.42 -11.80 -16.50
N PHE A 128 -10.40 -10.66 -15.81
CA PHE A 128 -9.17 -9.93 -15.52
C PHE A 128 -8.14 -10.79 -14.78
N PHE A 129 -8.56 -11.55 -13.77
CA PHE A 129 -7.67 -12.38 -12.95
C PHE A 129 -7.27 -13.71 -13.62
N THR A 130 -7.86 -14.04 -14.77
CA THR A 130 -7.47 -15.17 -15.60
C THR A 130 -6.67 -14.75 -16.83
N ASN A 131 -6.46 -13.45 -17.04
CA ASN A 131 -5.79 -12.91 -18.23
C ASN A 131 -4.27 -12.89 -18.02
N LEU A 132 -3.53 -13.49 -18.96
CA LEU A 132 -2.06 -13.58 -18.92
C LEU A 132 -1.36 -12.21 -19.00
N GLU A 133 -1.86 -11.29 -19.82
CA GLU A 133 -1.30 -9.95 -19.95
C GLU A 133 -1.50 -9.14 -18.67
N CYS A 134 -2.64 -9.31 -17.99
CA CYS A 134 -2.84 -8.70 -16.67
C CYS A 134 -1.87 -9.26 -15.62
N HIS A 135 -1.60 -10.57 -15.67
CA HIS A 135 -0.63 -11.18 -14.78
C HIS A 135 0.80 -10.65 -15.05
N LYS A 136 1.19 -10.50 -16.32
CA LYS A 136 2.47 -9.86 -16.69
C LYS A 136 2.55 -8.42 -16.19
N ALA A 137 1.46 -7.65 -16.32
CA ALA A 137 1.37 -6.29 -15.79
C ALA A 137 1.55 -6.26 -14.26
N PHE A 138 1.01 -7.24 -13.55
CA PHE A 138 1.21 -7.39 -12.10
C PHE A 138 2.66 -7.66 -11.73
N ILE A 139 3.34 -8.57 -12.42
CA ILE A 139 4.76 -8.86 -12.18
C ILE A 139 5.61 -7.59 -12.41
N LYS A 140 5.38 -6.90 -13.53
CA LYS A 140 6.07 -5.63 -13.82
C LYS A 140 5.78 -4.54 -12.77
N ALA A 141 4.54 -4.45 -12.28
CA ALA A 141 4.21 -3.53 -11.20
C ALA A 141 4.95 -3.85 -9.89
N LYS A 142 5.16 -5.14 -9.57
CA LYS A 142 5.98 -5.57 -8.41
C LYS A 142 7.45 -5.18 -8.59
N GLU A 143 8.01 -5.37 -9.79
CA GLU A 143 9.38 -4.96 -10.10
C GLU A 143 9.55 -3.43 -9.98
N GLU A 144 8.63 -2.66 -10.54
CA GLU A 144 8.61 -1.19 -10.42
C GLU A 144 8.53 -0.74 -8.95
N ALA A 145 7.76 -1.44 -8.12
CA ALA A 145 7.62 -1.14 -6.69
C ALA A 145 8.92 -1.34 -5.93
N VAL A 146 9.63 -2.44 -6.18
CA VAL A 146 10.94 -2.73 -5.57
C VAL A 146 11.96 -1.66 -5.97
N TYR A 147 12.01 -1.29 -7.26
CA TYR A 147 12.92 -0.24 -7.73
C TYR A 147 12.65 1.11 -7.04
N LYS A 148 11.38 1.49 -6.90
CA LYS A 148 11.00 2.73 -6.20
C LYS A 148 11.38 2.72 -4.73
N LEU A 149 11.20 1.61 -4.02
CA LEU A 149 11.62 1.46 -2.63
C LEU A 149 13.13 1.56 -2.49
N CYS A 150 13.89 0.82 -3.31
CA CYS A 150 15.35 0.86 -3.27
C CYS A 150 15.93 2.23 -3.63
N SER A 151 15.29 2.98 -4.54
CA SER A 151 15.73 4.32 -4.92
C SER A 151 15.37 5.39 -3.88
N ALA A 152 14.26 5.24 -3.16
CA ALA A 152 13.92 6.08 -2.01
C ALA A 152 14.93 5.91 -0.85
N MET A 153 15.27 4.65 -0.51
CA MET A 153 16.27 4.36 0.53
C MET A 153 17.66 4.91 0.21
N LYS A 154 18.07 4.87 -1.07
CA LYS A 154 19.35 5.46 -1.51
C LYS A 154 19.39 6.98 -1.39
N LYS A 155 18.27 7.68 -1.59
CA LYS A 155 18.21 9.13 -1.40
C LYS A 155 18.35 9.52 0.07
N GLU A 156 17.65 8.84 0.97
CA GLU A 156 17.77 9.08 2.41
C GLU A 156 19.21 8.86 2.91
N THR A 157 19.93 7.86 2.37
CA THR A 157 21.32 7.60 2.78
C THR A 157 22.28 8.71 2.33
N ASN A 158 22.05 9.29 1.15
CA ASN A 158 22.89 10.37 0.62
C ASN A 158 22.61 11.72 1.30
N GLU A 159 21.35 11.99 1.67
CA GLU A 159 20.97 13.20 2.42
C GLU A 159 21.51 13.15 3.86
N THR A 160 21.42 11.99 4.52
CA THR A 160 21.95 11.80 5.89
C THR A 160 23.50 11.85 5.94
N GLN A 161 24.19 11.54 4.83
CA GLN A 161 25.66 11.67 4.74
C GLN A 161 26.10 13.10 4.41
N SER A 162 25.30 13.86 3.67
CA SER A 162 25.62 15.27 3.35
C SER A 162 25.52 16.16 4.60
N GLU A 163 24.54 15.93 5.47
CA GLU A 163 24.38 16.72 6.71
C GLU A 163 25.48 16.44 7.75
N ARG A 164 26.15 15.27 7.69
CA ARG A 164 27.27 14.93 8.60
C ARG A 164 28.63 15.48 8.16
N HIS A 165 28.72 16.11 6.98
CA HIS A 165 29.96 16.71 6.47
C HIS A 165 29.94 18.25 6.47
N GLU A 166 28.85 18.88 6.94
CA GLU A 166 28.74 20.33 7.08
C GLU A 166 28.77 20.85 8.54
N THR A 167 29.24 20.04 9.49
CA THR A 167 29.53 20.49 10.89
C THR A 167 30.99 20.29 11.24
#